data_AF-A0A0W1RBM4-F1
#
_entry.id   AF-A0A0W1RBM4-F1
#
_cell.length_a   1.000
_cell.length_b   1.000
_cell.length_c   1.000
_cell.angle_alpha   90.00
_cell.angle_beta   90.00
_cell.angle_gamma   90.00
#
_symmetry.space_group_name_H-M   'P 1'
#
loop_
_entity.id
_entity.type
_entity.pdbx_description
1 polymer ?
#
loop_
_entity_poly.entity_id
_entity_poly.type
_entity_poly.pdbx_seq_one_letter_code
_entity_poly.pdbx_strand_id
1 'polypeptide(L)'
;MATETATGLSSHMRGVTVTTLSCLAGIGAAVTSGIVVGTTIDDAANRLSLAVFGAFVLVQFPLLRLVGVDMDGFGAKDYLYVVFMTFALWFISYTVFLSTGVSF
;
A
#
# COMPACT_ATOMS: atom_id res chain seq x y z
N MET A 1 -33.31 2.66 -21.35
CA MET A 1 -32.79 1.38 -20.81
C MET A 1 -32.07 1.70 -19.52
N ALA A 2 -32.62 1.15 -18.44
CA ALA A 2 -32.23 1.14 -17.03
C ALA A 2 -31.24 2.21 -16.51
N THR A 3 -31.73 3.01 -15.56
CA THR A 3 -30.95 3.58 -14.47
C THR A 3 -30.17 2.45 -13.79
N GLU A 4 -28.89 2.30 -14.12
CA GLU A 4 -27.98 1.50 -13.30
C GLU A 4 -27.83 2.24 -11.97
N THR A 5 -28.54 1.78 -10.96
CA THR A 5 -28.21 2.05 -9.56
C THR A 5 -26.86 1.38 -9.28
N ALA A 6 -25.78 1.99 -9.77
CA ALA A 6 -24.41 1.60 -9.43
C ALA A 6 -24.25 1.89 -7.93
N THR A 7 -24.47 0.87 -7.13
CA THR A 7 -24.31 0.93 -5.68
C THR A 7 -22.80 0.86 -5.41
N GLY A 8 -22.07 1.95 -5.69
CA GLY A 8 -20.60 1.98 -5.60
C GLY A 8 -19.96 3.26 -6.16
N LEU A 9 -18.64 3.39 -5.96
CA LEU A 9 -17.82 4.47 -6.53
C LEU A 9 -17.84 4.41 -8.07
N SER A 10 -17.85 5.58 -8.73
CA SER A 10 -17.67 5.66 -10.19
C SER A 10 -16.30 5.09 -10.58
N SER A 11 -16.16 4.58 -11.81
CA SER A 11 -14.92 3.94 -12.29
C SER A 11 -13.67 4.82 -12.08
N HIS A 12 -13.78 6.12 -12.34
CA HIS A 12 -12.71 7.08 -12.08
C HIS A 12 -12.38 7.20 -10.59
N MET A 13 -13.41 7.34 -9.74
CA MET A 13 -13.23 7.46 -8.29
C MET A 13 -12.66 6.18 -7.67
N ARG A 14 -13.04 5.00 -8.17
CA ARG A 14 -12.44 3.72 -7.77
C ARG A 14 -10.95 3.69 -8.08
N GLY A 15 -10.55 4.07 -9.30
CA GLY A 15 -9.15 4.13 -9.69
C GLY A 15 -8.33 5.07 -8.79
N VAL A 16 -8.81 6.31 -8.60
CA VAL A 16 -8.15 7.29 -7.74
C VAL A 16 -8.04 6.79 -6.30
N THR A 17 -9.10 6.19 -5.75
CA THR A 17 -9.12 5.66 -4.38
C THR A 17 -8.13 4.52 -4.19
N VAL A 18 -8.06 3.58 -5.14
CA VAL A 18 -7.13 2.45 -5.09
C VAL A 18 -5.68 2.93 -5.13
N THR A 19 -5.36 3.84 -6.05
CA THR A 19 -3.99 4.37 -6.17
C THR A 19 -3.60 5.17 -4.94
N THR A 20 -4.45 6.10 -4.48
CA THR A 20 -4.16 6.92 -3.29
C THR A 20 -3.97 6.07 -2.04
N LEU A 21 -4.84 5.10 -1.79
CA LEU A 21 -4.69 4.19 -0.64
C LEU A 21 -3.44 3.32 -0.74
N SER A 22 -3.11 2.80 -1.93
CA SER A 22 -1.88 2.02 -2.13
C SER A 22 -0.63 2.87 -1.86
N CYS A 23 -0.64 4.11 -2.32
CA CYS A 23 0.46 5.03 -2.08
C CYS A 23 0.61 5.37 -0.60
N LEU A 24 -0.49 5.69 0.09
CA LEU A 24 -0.49 5.98 1.52
C LEU A 24 -0.06 4.76 2.36
N ALA A 25 -0.53 3.56 2.00
CA ALA A 25 -0.12 2.32 2.64
C ALA A 25 1.40 2.07 2.48
N GLY A 26 1.96 2.33 1.30
CA GLY A 26 3.40 2.20 1.05
C GLY A 26 4.23 3.14 1.94
N ILE A 27 3.82 4.41 2.06
CA ILE A 27 4.49 5.38 2.93
C ILE A 27 4.34 4.98 4.41
N GLY A 28 3.14 4.58 4.84
CA GLY A 28 2.90 4.10 6.20
C GLY A 28 3.75 2.88 6.55
N ALA A 29 3.90 1.94 5.62
CA ALA A 29 4.77 0.78 5.78
C ALA A 29 6.25 1.20 5.91
N ALA A 30 6.71 2.20 5.15
CA ALA A 30 8.11 2.65 5.21
C ALA A 30 8.44 3.31 6.55
N VAL A 31 7.54 4.16 7.04
CA VAL A 31 7.69 4.79 8.36
C VAL A 31 7.66 3.72 9.46
N THR A 32 6.71 2.78 9.39
CA THR A 32 6.63 1.67 10.34
C THR A 32 7.89 0.80 10.31
N SER A 33 8.46 0.55 9.13
CA SER A 33 9.71 -0.18 8.99
C SER A 33 10.88 0.58 9.62
N GLY A 34 10.95 1.90 9.42
CA GLY A 34 11.96 2.75 10.05
C GLY A 34 11.89 2.77 11.58
N ILE A 35 10.68 2.72 12.15
CA ILE A 35 10.47 2.69 13.60
C ILE A 35 10.76 1.30 14.19
N VAL A 36 10.30 0.23 13.54
CA VAL A 36 10.36 -1.15 14.09
C VAL A 36 11.71 -1.81 13.83
N VAL A 37 12.31 -1.57 12.67
CA VAL A 37 13.56 -2.21 12.24
C VAL A 37 14.74 -1.26 12.45
N GLY A 38 14.58 0.00 12.08
CA GLY A 38 15.64 1.00 12.11
C GLY A 38 15.91 1.58 10.73
N THR A 39 16.88 2.48 10.67
CA THR A 39 17.27 3.24 9.47
C THR A 39 18.76 3.20 9.22
N THR A 40 19.50 2.30 9.89
CA THR A 40 20.92 2.13 9.63
C THR A 40 21.15 1.20 8.45
N ILE A 41 22.34 1.26 7.84
CA ILE A 41 22.68 0.41 6.69
C ILE A 41 22.64 -1.08 7.07
N ASP A 42 23.00 -1.42 8.32
CA ASP A 42 22.95 -2.79 8.83
C ASP A 42 21.51 -3.33 8.90
N ASP A 43 20.53 -2.45 9.14
CA ASP A 43 19.10 -2.80 9.21
C ASP A 43 18.50 -3.14 7.83
N ALA A 44 19.17 -2.76 6.74
CA ALA A 44 18.71 -3.03 5.38
C ALA A 44 18.61 -4.53 5.08
N ALA A 45 19.42 -5.37 5.74
CA ALA A 45 19.39 -6.82 5.55
C ALA A 45 18.26 -7.52 6.33
N ASN A 46 17.55 -6.79 7.20
CA ASN A 46 16.53 -7.38 8.07
C ASN A 46 15.26 -7.71 7.28
N ARG A 47 14.82 -8.97 7.36
CA ARG A 47 13.61 -9.46 6.68
C ARG A 47 12.31 -9.02 7.37
N LEU A 48 12.39 -8.47 8.58
CA LEU A 48 11.22 -7.92 9.27
C LEU A 48 10.57 -6.78 8.48
N SER A 49 11.36 -5.97 7.76
CA SER A 49 10.86 -4.89 6.88
C SER A 49 9.92 -5.43 5.80
N LEU A 50 10.22 -6.61 5.25
CA LEU A 50 9.36 -7.33 4.31
C LEU A 50 8.07 -7.83 4.97
N ALA A 51 8.14 -8.28 6.22
CA ALA A 51 6.95 -8.69 6.98
C ALA A 51 6.03 -7.50 7.27
N VAL A 52 6.59 -6.32 7.59
CA VAL A 52 5.83 -5.06 7.78
C VAL A 52 5.11 -4.67 6.48
N PHE A 53 5.82 -4.67 5.35
CA PHE A 53 5.22 -4.46 4.03
C PHE A 53 4.09 -5.45 3.75
N GLY A 54 4.33 -6.75 3.97
CA GLY A 54 3.33 -7.81 3.76
C GLY A 54 2.08 -7.60 4.63
N ALA A 55 2.24 -7.19 5.89
CA ALA A 55 1.13 -6.88 6.77
C ALA A 55 0.29 -5.70 6.25
N PHE A 56 0.93 -4.63 5.79
CA PHE A 56 0.22 -3.49 5.19
C PHE A 56 -0.56 -3.89 3.94
N VAL A 57 0.02 -4.71 3.06
CA VAL A 57 -0.67 -5.24 1.88
C VAL A 57 -1.92 -6.04 2.28
N LEU A 58 -1.80 -6.92 3.28
CA LEU A 58 -2.93 -7.75 3.75
C LEU A 58 -4.04 -6.90 4.37
N VAL A 59 -3.70 -5.87 5.15
CA VAL A 59 -4.65 -4.94 5.77
C VAL A 59 -5.29 -4.01 4.74
N GLN A 60 -4.61 -3.73 3.63
CA GLN A 60 -5.11 -2.83 2.61
C GLN A 60 -6.37 -3.36 1.91
N PHE A 61 -6.47 -4.67 1.69
CA PHE A 61 -7.66 -5.28 1.04
C PHE A 61 -8.96 -5.13 1.84
N PRO A 62 -9.04 -5.46 3.15
CA PRO A 62 -10.25 -5.20 3.92
C PRO A 62 -10.53 -3.69 4.06
N LEU A 63 -9.48 -2.85 4.10
CA LEU A 63 -9.64 -1.39 4.17
C LEU A 63 -10.29 -0.84 2.89
N LEU A 64 -9.86 -1.29 1.72
CA LEU A 64 -10.49 -0.93 0.44
C LEU A 64 -11.96 -1.39 0.38
N ARG A 65 -12.30 -2.59 0.89
CA ARG A 65 -13.70 -3.03 1.00
C ARG A 65 -14.52 -2.12 1.92
N LEU A 66 -13.94 -1.69 3.05
CA LEU A 66 -14.61 -0.80 4.01
C LEU A 66 -14.90 0.58 3.43
N VAL A 67 -14.02 1.09 2.57
CA VAL A 67 -14.20 2.37 1.86
C VAL A 67 -15.23 2.26 0.72
N GLY A 68 -15.81 1.08 0.49
CA GLY A 68 -16.84 0.86 -0.54
C GLY A 68 -16.26 0.64 -1.94
N VAL A 69 -14.98 0.26 -2.04
CA VAL A 69 -14.41 -0.22 -3.30
C VAL A 69 -14.95 -1.62 -3.55
N ASP A 70 -15.72 -1.76 -4.63
CA ASP A 70 -16.17 -3.05 -5.09
C ASP A 70 -14.98 -3.91 -5.57
N MET A 71 -14.80 -5.03 -4.88
CA MET A 71 -13.75 -6.02 -5.11
C MET A 71 -14.23 -7.21 -5.95
N ASP A 72 -15.54 -7.36 -6.17
CA ASP A 72 -16.10 -8.52 -6.89
C ASP A 72 -15.69 -8.51 -8.38
N GLY A 73 -15.30 -7.35 -8.91
CA GLY A 73 -14.72 -7.18 -10.24
C GLY A 73 -13.18 -7.13 -10.31
N PHE A 74 -12.45 -7.34 -9.20
CA PHE A 74 -10.97 -7.29 -9.24
C PHE A 74 -10.40 -8.51 -9.96
N GLY A 75 -9.67 -8.26 -11.05
CA GLY A 75 -8.84 -9.27 -11.70
C GLY A 75 -7.47 -9.40 -11.03
N ALA A 76 -6.70 -10.41 -11.45
CA ALA A 76 -5.32 -10.60 -10.97
C ALA A 76 -4.42 -9.36 -11.18
N LYS A 77 -4.67 -8.60 -12.26
CA LYS A 77 -3.97 -7.35 -12.56
C LYS A 77 -4.20 -6.27 -11.49
N ASP A 78 -5.42 -6.16 -10.96
CA ASP A 78 -5.76 -5.12 -9.98
C ASP A 78 -5.10 -5.41 -8.63
N TYR A 79 -5.10 -6.68 -8.22
CA TYR A 79 -4.35 -7.13 -7.04
C TYR A 79 -2.85 -6.89 -7.20
N LEU A 80 -2.29 -7.26 -8.36
CA LEU A 80 -0.87 -7.02 -8.65
C LEU A 80 -0.53 -5.54 -8.63
N TYR A 81 -1.40 -4.68 -9.17
CA TYR A 81 -1.22 -3.23 -9.14
C TYR A 81 -1.14 -2.71 -7.70
N VAL A 82 -2.07 -3.11 -6.84
CA VAL A 82 -2.08 -2.71 -5.43
C VAL A 82 -0.79 -3.13 -4.73
N VAL A 83 -0.43 -4.41 -4.83
CA VAL A 83 0.78 -4.95 -4.19
C VAL A 83 2.04 -4.24 -4.71
N PHE A 84 2.14 -4.06 -6.03
CA PHE A 84 3.29 -3.43 -6.67
C PHE A 84 3.43 -1.95 -6.29
N MET A 85 2.33 -1.19 -6.28
CA MET A 85 2.38 0.23 -5.94
C MET A 85 2.74 0.44 -4.47
N THR A 86 2.16 -0.37 -3.56
CA THR A 86 2.51 -0.35 -2.15
C THR A 86 3.98 -0.72 -1.94
N PHE A 87 4.48 -1.72 -2.66
CA PHE A 87 5.89 -2.13 -2.63
C PHE A 87 6.81 -1.02 -3.12
N ALA A 88 6.52 -0.41 -4.27
CA ALA A 88 7.38 0.61 -4.87
C ALA A 88 7.55 1.81 -3.94
N LEU A 89 6.46 2.30 -3.35
CA LEU A 89 6.50 3.43 -2.42
C LEU A 89 7.14 3.07 -1.09
N TRP A 90 6.84 1.89 -0.54
CA TRP A 90 7.56 1.39 0.64
C TRP A 90 9.07 1.33 0.39
N PHE A 91 9.49 0.70 -0.71
CA PHE A 91 10.88 0.45 -1.04
C PHE A 91 11.66 1.76 -1.25
N ILE A 92 11.12 2.68 -2.06
CA ILE A 92 11.79 3.96 -2.34
C ILE A 92 11.88 4.80 -1.06
N SER A 93 10.79 4.95 -0.31
CA SER A 93 10.80 5.75 0.93
C SER A 93 11.72 5.16 1.99
N TYR A 94 11.68 3.84 2.19
CA TYR A 94 12.55 3.18 3.17
C TYR A 94 14.02 3.24 2.76
N THR A 95 14.34 3.10 1.46
CA THR A 95 15.70 3.31 0.94
C THR A 95 16.22 4.72 1.20
N VAL A 96 15.35 5.74 1.06
CA VAL A 96 15.71 7.12 1.40
C VAL A 96 16.00 7.26 2.90
N PHE A 97 15.18 6.67 3.78
CA PHE A 97 15.44 6.69 5.23
C PHE A 97 16.76 6.02 5.58
N LEU A 98 17.05 4.85 4.99
CA LEU A 98 18.32 4.15 5.16
C LEU A 98 19.53 4.97 4.66
N SER A 99 19.37 5.67 3.54
CA SER A 99 20.44 6.47 2.94
C SER A 99 20.73 7.76 3.71
N THR A 100 19.72 8.30 4.38
CA THR A 100 19.81 9.56 5.13
C THR A 100 20.03 9.36 6.63
N GLY A 101 19.86 8.14 7.15
CA GLY A 101 20.04 7.81 8.56
C GLY A 101 19.04 8.50 9.49
N VAL A 102 17.80 8.70 9.02
CA VAL A 102 16.75 9.41 9.78
C VAL A 102 16.48 8.74 11.13
N SER A 103 16.44 9.52 12.20
CA SER A 103 16.07 9.07 13.55
C SER A 103 14.63 9.49 13.87
N PHE A 104 13.84 8.60 14.47
CA PHE A 104 12.44 8.83 14.87
C PHE A 104 12.30 9.02 16.39
#